data_AF-A0A3E0WLZ4-F1
#
_entry.id   AF-A0A3E0WLZ4-F1
#
_cell.length_a   1.000
_cell.length_b   1.000
_cell.length_c   1.000
_cell.angle_alpha   90.00
_cell.angle_beta   90.00
_cell.angle_gamma   90.00
#
_symmetry.space_group_name_H-M   'P 1'
#
loop_
_entity.id
_entity.type
_entity.pdbx_description
1 polymer ?
#
loop_
_entity_poly.entity_id
_entity_poly.type
_entity_poly.pdbx_seq_one_letter_code
_entity_poly.pdbx_strand_id
1 'polypeptide(L)'
;MPEKVPSYYLFTRDTKNKIKQIAEENKCSEVNAITRVIDIYIQQKEEQQSVLLDAVSQLMDEKLGELKESLHRLQVTGNVIDRDTKMILEFWNHYFVVNKFQNFISTEKFKTDEVKEAETLIKDRISKHRQRRLEWEQKKKTKQ
;
A
#
# COMPACT_ATOMS: atom_id res chain seq x y z
N MET A 1 -20.40 44.38 8.33
CA MET A 1 -21.65 43.67 8.63
C MET A 1 -21.98 42.82 7.41
N PRO A 2 -22.20 41.51 7.53
CA PRO A 2 -22.55 40.68 6.38
C PRO A 2 -23.88 41.16 5.79
N GLU A 3 -23.94 41.23 4.46
CA GLU A 3 -25.11 41.67 3.71
C GLU A 3 -26.23 40.63 3.82
N LYS A 4 -27.41 41.05 4.30
CA LYS A 4 -28.56 40.15 4.49
C LYS A 4 -29.48 40.23 3.28
N VAL A 5 -29.56 39.14 2.52
CA VAL A 5 -30.46 39.02 1.36
C VAL A 5 -31.76 38.34 1.81
N PRO A 6 -32.95 38.93 1.55
CA PRO A 6 -34.22 38.31 1.89
C PRO A 6 -34.52 37.13 0.95
N SER A 7 -34.77 35.96 1.53
CA SER A 7 -35.15 34.73 0.81
C SER A 7 -36.32 34.05 1.51
N TYR A 8 -37.27 33.52 0.73
CA TYR A 8 -38.41 32.76 1.26
C TYR A 8 -38.17 31.26 1.14
N TYR A 9 -38.32 30.54 2.25
CA TYR A 9 -38.15 29.08 2.31
C TYR A 9 -39.42 28.41 2.81
N LEU A 10 -39.78 27.30 2.17
CA LEU A 10 -40.90 26.47 2.59
C LEU A 10 -40.40 25.37 3.53
N PHE A 11 -40.99 25.32 4.73
CA PHE A 11 -40.71 24.26 5.70
C PHE A 11 -41.96 23.44 5.97
N THR A 12 -41.78 22.14 6.24
CA THR A 12 -42.83 21.31 6.82
C THR A 12 -43.18 21.78 8.23
N ARG A 13 -44.39 21.47 8.70
CA ARG A 13 -44.84 21.83 10.06
C ARG A 13 -43.89 21.31 11.14
N ASP A 14 -43.40 20.09 10.97
CA ASP A 14 -42.48 19.46 11.92
C ASP A 14 -41.13 20.20 11.98
N THR A 15 -40.58 20.59 10.84
CA THR A 15 -39.33 21.35 10.77
C THR A 15 -39.48 22.74 11.38
N LYS A 16 -40.65 23.38 11.19
CA LYS A 16 -40.96 24.66 11.83
C LYS A 16 -41.03 24.53 13.36
N ASN A 17 -41.61 23.44 13.87
CA ASN A 17 -41.66 23.17 15.32
C ASN A 17 -40.25 22.92 15.88
N LYS A 18 -39.39 22.19 15.15
CA LYS A 18 -37.98 21.98 15.54
C LYS A 18 -37.18 23.29 15.57
N ILE A 19 -37.37 24.18 14.59
CA ILE A 19 -36.71 25.50 14.56
C ILE A 19 -37.14 26.34 15.77
N LYS A 20 -38.43 26.32 16.12
CA LYS A 20 -38.95 27.02 17.31
C LYS A 20 -38.35 26.48 18.60
N GLN A 21 -38.30 25.17 18.75
CA GLN A 21 -37.67 24.54 19.91
C GLN A 21 -36.21 24.95 20.04
N ILE A 22 -35.44 24.91 18.96
CA ILE A 22 -34.03 25.32 18.95
C ILE A 22 -33.87 26.82 19.25
N ALA A 23 -34.79 27.65 18.76
CA ALA A 23 -34.81 29.09 19.04
C ALA A 23 -35.11 29.40 20.52
N GLU A 24 -36.04 28.66 21.12
CA GLU A 24 -36.39 28.76 22.55
C GLU A 24 -35.23 28.28 23.44
N GLU A 25 -34.63 27.12 23.12
CA GLU A 25 -33.49 26.56 23.84
C GLU A 25 -32.27 27.50 23.81
N ASN A 26 -32.04 28.18 22.70
CA ASN A 26 -30.91 29.09 22.51
C ASN A 26 -31.22 30.57 22.78
N LYS A 27 -32.44 30.90 23.21
CA LYS A 27 -32.93 32.27 23.46
C LYS A 27 -32.63 33.24 22.29
N CYS A 28 -32.82 32.78 21.06
CA CYS A 28 -32.54 33.55 19.86
C CYS A 28 -33.76 33.60 18.92
N SER A 29 -33.70 34.46 17.90
CA SER A 29 -34.75 34.49 16.89
C SER A 29 -34.71 33.21 16.02
N GLU A 30 -35.85 32.80 15.47
CA GLU A 30 -35.94 31.65 14.55
C GLU A 30 -34.94 31.76 13.39
N VAL A 31 -34.70 32.99 12.89
CA VAL A 31 -33.71 33.25 11.82
C VAL A 31 -32.29 32.94 12.29
N ASN A 32 -31.91 33.40 13.49
CA ASN A 32 -30.57 33.13 14.03
C ASN A 32 -30.40 31.65 14.40
N ALA A 33 -31.46 30.98 14.82
CA ALA A 33 -31.47 29.54 15.06
C ALA A 33 -31.18 28.77 13.75
N ILE A 34 -31.82 29.16 12.64
CA ILE A 34 -31.56 28.56 11.32
C ILE A 34 -30.12 28.79 10.87
N THR A 35 -29.62 30.02 10.94
CA THR A 35 -28.22 30.33 10.58
C THR A 35 -27.26 29.47 11.40
N ARG A 36 -27.47 29.37 12.71
CA ARG A 36 -26.62 28.58 13.60
C ARG A 36 -26.64 27.09 13.29
N VAL A 37 -27.81 26.52 12.96
CA VAL A 37 -27.92 25.11 12.56
C VAL A 37 -27.16 24.85 11.25
N ILE A 38 -27.23 25.77 10.30
CA ILE A 38 -26.49 25.67 9.04
C ILE A 38 -24.99 25.76 9.30
N ASP A 39 -24.53 26.71 10.12
CA ASP A 39 -23.13 26.86 10.46
C ASP A 39 -22.57 25.61 11.16
N ILE A 40 -23.32 25.04 12.12
CA ILE A 40 -22.95 23.78 12.80
C ILE A 40 -22.89 22.63 11.81
N TYR A 41 -23.85 22.52 10.88
CA TYR A 41 -23.86 21.45 9.89
C TYR A 41 -22.65 21.54 8.94
N ILE A 42 -22.31 22.74 8.48
CA ILE A 42 -21.13 22.97 7.64
C ILE A 42 -19.86 22.62 8.41
N GLN A 43 -19.74 23.11 9.65
CA GLN A 43 -18.59 22.86 10.51
C GLN A 43 -18.41 21.36 10.79
N GLN A 44 -19.49 20.64 11.13
CA GLN A 44 -19.43 19.19 11.36
C GLN A 44 -19.03 18.43 10.09
N LYS A 45 -19.51 18.87 8.93
CA LYS A 45 -19.14 18.23 7.66
C LYS A 45 -17.67 18.45 7.33
N GLU A 46 -17.15 19.66 7.53
CA GLU A 46 -15.73 19.98 7.35
C GLU A 46 -14.85 19.19 8.32
N GLU A 47 -15.25 19.09 9.59
CA GLU A 47 -14.55 18.31 10.62
C GLU A 47 -14.56 16.81 10.32
N GLN A 48 -15.69 16.25 9.90
CA GLN A 48 -15.76 14.84 9.48
C GLN A 48 -14.87 14.57 8.26
N GLN A 49 -14.85 15.50 7.31
CA GLN A 49 -14.02 15.38 6.12
C GLN A 49 -12.53 15.49 6.45
N SER A 50 -12.13 16.38 7.35
CA SER A 50 -10.74 16.51 7.80
C SER A 50 -10.28 15.28 8.58
N VAL A 51 -11.10 14.76 9.49
CA VAL A 51 -10.80 13.52 10.25
C VAL A 51 -10.62 12.33 9.31
N LEU A 52 -11.46 12.23 8.27
CA LEU A 52 -11.35 11.15 7.29
C LEU A 52 -10.09 11.31 6.43
N LEU A 53 -9.76 12.54 6.01
CA LEU A 53 -8.52 12.83 5.28
C LEU A 53 -7.27 12.49 6.11
N ASP A 54 -7.26 12.86 7.39
CA ASP A 54 -6.15 12.56 8.30
C ASP A 54 -6.00 11.05 8.52
N ALA A 55 -7.10 10.32 8.73
CA ALA A 55 -7.07 8.88 8.89
C ALA A 55 -6.52 8.18 7.63
N VAL A 56 -6.93 8.64 6.44
CA VAL A 56 -6.43 8.13 5.16
C VAL A 56 -4.95 8.47 4.97
N SER A 57 -4.52 9.68 5.35
CA SER A 57 -3.11 10.09 5.27
C SER A 57 -2.23 9.25 6.18
N GLN A 58 -2.64 9.03 7.44
CA GLN A 58 -1.90 8.21 8.40
C GLN A 58 -1.74 6.77 7.90
N LEU A 59 -2.81 6.18 7.35
CA LEU A 59 -2.78 4.82 6.81
C LEU A 59 -1.88 4.73 5.56
N MET A 60 -1.90 5.75 4.71
CA MET A 60 -0.97 5.84 3.57
C MET A 60 0.48 5.96 4.03
N ASP A 61 0.77 6.83 4.99
CA ASP A 61 2.13 7.04 5.51
C ASP A 61 2.69 5.77 6.15
N GLU A 62 1.88 5.03 6.91
CA GLU A 62 2.27 3.75 7.51
C GLU A 62 2.62 2.73 6.41
N LYS A 63 1.73 2.53 5.44
CA LYS A 63 1.91 1.52 4.39
C LYS A 63 3.01 1.88 3.41
N LEU A 64 3.13 3.15 3.03
CA LEU A 64 4.21 3.63 2.16
C LEU A 64 5.55 3.64 2.90
N GLY A 65 5.55 3.89 4.21
CA GLY A 65 6.73 3.79 5.08
C GLY A 65 7.30 2.37 5.08
N GLU A 66 6.46 1.36 5.34
CA GLU A 66 6.85 -0.07 5.28
C GLU A 66 7.42 -0.46 3.91
N LEU A 67 6.75 -0.02 2.84
CA LEU A 67 7.21 -0.25 1.45
C LEU A 67 8.58 0.38 1.21
N LYS A 68 8.78 1.64 1.60
CA LYS A 68 10.05 2.36 1.43
C LYS A 68 11.20 1.65 2.14
N GLU A 69 10.98 1.18 3.36
CA GLU A 69 12.00 0.45 4.12
C GLU A 69 12.34 -0.89 3.46
N SER A 70 11.34 -1.63 2.97
CA SER A 70 11.57 -2.87 2.23
C SER A 70 12.38 -2.66 0.94
N LEU A 71 12.10 -1.57 0.23
CA LEU A 71 12.75 -1.22 -1.02
C LEU A 71 14.20 -0.79 -0.77
N HIS A 72 14.45 -0.08 0.31
CA HIS A 72 15.79 0.25 0.78
C HIS A 72 16.60 -1.01 1.13
N ARG A 73 16.03 -1.97 1.87
CA ARG A 73 16.70 -3.24 2.17
C ARG A 73 17.05 -4.01 0.90
N LEU A 74 16.15 -4.07 -0.08
CA LEU A 74 16.41 -4.71 -1.37
C LEU A 74 17.58 -4.05 -2.12
N GLN A 75 17.66 -2.72 -2.11
CA GLN A 75 18.78 -1.99 -2.71
C GLN A 75 20.11 -2.30 -2.02
N VAL A 76 20.13 -2.30 -0.68
CA VAL A 76 21.33 -2.64 0.10
C VAL A 76 21.77 -4.08 -0.20
N THR A 77 20.84 -5.03 -0.20
CA THR A 77 21.14 -6.43 -0.55
C THR A 77 21.66 -6.55 -1.97
N GLY A 78 21.05 -5.85 -2.94
CA GLY A 78 21.53 -5.83 -4.33
C GLY A 78 22.97 -5.34 -4.46
N ASN A 79 23.33 -4.28 -3.74
CA ASN A 79 24.70 -3.74 -3.73
C ASN A 79 25.71 -4.72 -3.12
N VAL A 80 25.34 -5.42 -2.05
CA VAL A 80 26.19 -6.46 -1.45
C VAL A 80 26.40 -7.61 -2.43
N ILE A 81 25.34 -8.08 -3.07
CA ILE A 81 25.41 -9.15 -4.09
C ILE A 81 26.31 -8.74 -5.25
N ASP A 82 26.18 -7.50 -5.75
CA ASP A 82 27.01 -7.00 -6.86
C ASP A 82 28.50 -6.96 -6.47
N ARG A 83 28.81 -6.41 -5.29
CA ARG A 83 30.19 -6.37 -4.77
C ARG A 83 30.77 -7.77 -4.60
N ASP A 84 30.02 -8.68 -3.99
CA ASP A 84 30.49 -10.05 -3.74
C ASP A 84 30.66 -10.81 -5.06
N THR A 85 29.78 -10.60 -6.04
CA THR A 85 29.91 -11.15 -7.40
C THR A 85 31.17 -10.62 -8.09
N LYS A 86 31.45 -9.31 -7.98
CA LYS A 86 32.68 -8.71 -8.53
C LYS A 86 33.93 -9.30 -7.90
N MET A 87 33.95 -9.45 -6.58
CA MET A 87 35.06 -10.06 -5.86
C MET A 87 35.30 -11.51 -6.32
N ILE A 88 34.23 -12.30 -6.49
CA ILE A 88 34.30 -13.67 -7.00
C ILE A 88 34.83 -13.69 -8.43
N LEU A 89 34.38 -12.78 -9.31
CA LEU A 89 34.89 -12.67 -10.68
C LEU A 89 36.38 -12.33 -10.72
N GLU A 90 36.84 -11.39 -9.90
CA GLU A 90 38.26 -11.04 -9.79
C GLU A 90 39.09 -12.21 -9.26
N PHE A 91 38.60 -12.92 -8.24
CA PHE A 91 39.22 -14.12 -7.71
C PHE A 91 39.36 -15.19 -8.80
N TRP A 92 38.29 -15.52 -9.51
CA TRP A 92 38.34 -16.52 -10.59
C TRP A 92 39.26 -16.08 -11.72
N ASN A 93 39.21 -14.82 -12.13
CA ASN A 93 40.10 -14.31 -13.15
C ASN A 93 41.58 -14.49 -12.75
N HIS A 94 41.94 -14.11 -11.52
CA HIS A 94 43.29 -14.32 -10.99
C HIS A 94 43.67 -15.82 -10.95
N TYR A 95 42.78 -16.66 -10.43
CA TYR A 95 42.99 -18.10 -10.34
C TYR A 95 43.22 -18.75 -11.71
N PHE A 96 42.49 -18.32 -12.74
CA PHE A 96 42.66 -18.79 -14.11
C PHE A 96 43.98 -18.35 -14.73
N VAL A 97 44.38 -17.09 -14.51
CA VAL A 97 45.65 -16.54 -15.01
C VAL A 97 46.86 -17.25 -14.38
N VAL A 98 46.87 -17.43 -13.05
CA VAL A 98 48.01 -18.06 -12.34
C VAL A 98 48.20 -19.52 -12.75
N ASN A 99 47.12 -20.27 -12.86
CA ASN A 99 47.18 -21.70 -13.18
C ASN A 99 47.19 -21.99 -14.70
N LYS A 100 47.16 -20.95 -15.54
CA LYS A 100 47.12 -21.04 -17.01
C LYS A 100 46.02 -21.96 -17.54
N PHE A 101 44.87 -21.99 -16.87
CA PHE A 101 43.74 -22.77 -17.36
C PHE A 101 43.25 -22.17 -18.68
N GLN A 102 43.25 -22.96 -19.75
CA GLN A 102 42.80 -22.50 -21.07
C GLN A 102 41.27 -22.43 -21.18
N ASN A 103 40.54 -23.22 -20.38
CA ASN A 103 39.10 -23.35 -20.49
C ASN A 103 38.41 -23.30 -19.12
N PHE A 104 37.39 -22.45 -18.99
CA PHE A 104 36.43 -22.52 -17.89
C PHE A 104 35.40 -23.61 -18.22
N ILE A 105 35.48 -24.75 -17.52
CA ILE A 105 34.48 -25.80 -17.60
C ILE A 105 33.46 -25.52 -16.50
N SER A 106 32.26 -25.09 -16.89
CA SER A 106 31.14 -25.02 -15.95
C SER A 106 30.69 -26.42 -15.57
N THR A 107 30.15 -26.59 -14.37
CA THR A 107 29.56 -27.86 -13.92
C THR A 107 28.47 -28.36 -14.88
N GLU A 108 27.82 -27.49 -15.67
CA GLU A 108 26.90 -27.94 -16.73
C GLU A 108 27.56 -28.75 -17.85
N LYS A 109 28.82 -28.47 -18.19
CA LYS A 109 29.55 -29.23 -19.21
C LYS A 109 30.09 -30.57 -18.70
N PHE A 110 30.29 -30.70 -17.38
CA PHE A 110 30.79 -31.91 -16.71
C PHE A 110 29.87 -32.29 -15.54
N LYS A 111 28.58 -32.42 -15.82
CA LYS A 111 27.60 -33.00 -14.89
C LYS A 111 27.56 -34.51 -15.10
N THR A 112 27.72 -35.28 -14.04
CA THR A 112 27.40 -36.71 -14.09
C THR A 112 25.89 -36.87 -14.29
N ASP A 113 25.48 -38.01 -14.84
CA ASP A 113 24.07 -38.22 -15.20
C ASP A 113 23.17 -38.26 -13.95
N GLU A 114 23.69 -38.70 -12.81
CA GLU A 114 22.99 -38.69 -11.52
C GLU A 114 22.69 -37.26 -11.04
N VAL A 115 23.62 -36.33 -11.25
CA VAL A 115 23.43 -34.91 -10.89
C VAL A 115 22.41 -34.24 -11.81
N LYS A 116 22.38 -34.61 -13.10
CA LYS A 116 21.33 -34.14 -14.02
C LYS A 116 19.96 -34.65 -13.59
N GLU A 117 19.85 -35.93 -13.27
CA GLU A 117 18.59 -36.52 -12.80
C GLU A 117 18.08 -35.85 -11.52
N ALA A 118 18.96 -35.65 -10.54
CA ALA A 118 18.63 -34.98 -9.29
C ALA A 118 18.17 -33.53 -9.50
N GLU A 119 18.85 -32.75 -10.35
CA GLU A 119 18.42 -31.39 -10.69
C GLU A 119 17.05 -31.36 -11.37
N THR A 120 16.79 -32.33 -12.25
CA THR A 120 15.51 -32.43 -12.97
C THR A 120 14.38 -32.71 -11.98
N LEU A 121 14.58 -33.65 -11.05
CA LEU A 121 13.64 -33.93 -9.95
C LEU A 121 13.38 -32.72 -9.06
N ILE A 122 14.41 -31.93 -8.73
CA ILE A 122 14.27 -30.72 -7.92
C ILE A 122 13.51 -29.64 -8.68
N LYS A 123 13.86 -29.38 -9.95
CA LYS A 123 13.16 -28.41 -10.81
C LYS A 123 11.68 -28.77 -10.94
N ASP A 124 11.37 -30.04 -11.15
CA ASP A 124 9.99 -30.54 -11.21
C ASP A 124 9.24 -30.37 -9.89
N ARG A 125 9.89 -30.65 -8.76
CA ARG A 125 9.31 -30.46 -7.42
C ARG A 125 8.99 -28.99 -7.16
N ILE A 126 9.93 -28.09 -7.48
CA ILE A 126 9.76 -26.64 -7.33
C ILE A 126 8.63 -26.14 -8.23
N SER A 127 8.61 -26.57 -9.49
CA SER A 127 7.56 -26.21 -10.46
C SER A 127 6.18 -26.65 -9.97
N LYS A 128 6.04 -27.92 -9.54
CA LYS A 128 4.80 -28.45 -8.96
C LYS A 128 4.38 -27.69 -7.71
N HIS A 129 5.31 -27.35 -6.83
CA HIS A 129 5.00 -26.57 -5.62
C HIS A 129 4.52 -25.16 -5.96
N ARG A 130 5.16 -24.50 -6.93
CA ARG A 130 4.77 -23.18 -7.42
C ARG A 130 3.39 -23.22 -8.07
N GLN A 131 3.11 -24.22 -8.90
CA GLN A 131 1.81 -24.41 -9.53
C GLN A 131 0.70 -24.62 -8.51
N ARG A 132 0.91 -25.50 -7.51
CA ARG A 132 -0.06 -25.69 -6.40
C ARG A 132 -0.31 -24.41 -5.61
N ARG A 133 0.72 -23.60 -5.36
CA ARG A 133 0.58 -22.31 -4.67
C ARG A 133 -0.29 -21.35 -5.49
N LEU A 134 -0.02 -21.23 -6.79
CA LEU A 134 -0.80 -20.39 -7.70
C LEU A 134 -2.26 -20.85 -7.80
N GLU A 135 -2.50 -22.17 -7.91
CA GLU A 135 -3.86 -22.74 -7.91
C GLU A 135 -4.61 -22.48 -6.59
N TRP A 136 -3.92 -22.58 -5.45
CA TRP A 136 -4.50 -22.27 -4.14
C TRP A 136 -4.86 -20.78 -4.03
N GLU A 137 -3.96 -19.89 -4.45
CA GLU A 137 -4.22 -18.43 -4.47
C GLU A 137 -5.39 -18.08 -5.39
N GLN A 138 -5.50 -18.71 -6.56
CA GLN A 138 -6.63 -18.51 -7.49
C GLN A 138 -7.96 -18.99 -6.90
N LYS A 139 -7.99 -20.17 -6.26
CA LYS A 139 -9.19 -20.70 -5.58
C LYS A 139 -9.64 -19.82 -4.41
N LYS A 140 -8.71 -19.15 -3.73
CA LYS A 140 -9.02 -18.23 -2.64
C LYS A 140 -9.69 -16.94 -3.16
N LYS A 141 -9.28 -16.46 -4.34
CA LYS A 141 -9.86 -15.28 -5.01
C LYS A 141 -11.25 -15.51 -5.60
N THR A 142 -11.61 -16.75 -5.96
CA THR A 142 -12.93 -17.10 -6.53
C THR A 142 -13.99 -17.41 -5.48
N LYS A 143 -13.61 -17.53 -4.20
CA LYS A 143 -14.53 -17.80 -3.07
C LYS A 143 -14.85 -16.55 -2.23
N GLN A 144 -14.31 -15.39 -2.60
CA GLN A 144 -14.71 -14.07 -2.10
C GLN A 144 -15.62 -13.42 -3.13
#